data_AF-A0A3C1HZ80-F1
#
_entry.id   AF-A0A3C1HZ80-F1
#
_cell.length_a   1.000
_cell.length_b   1.000
_cell.length_c   1.000
_cell.angle_alpha   90.00
_cell.angle_beta   90.00
_cell.angle_gamma   90.00
#
_symmetry.space_group_name_H-M   'P 1'
#
loop_
_entity.id
_entity.type
_entity.pdbx_description
1 polymer ?
#
loop_
_entity_poly.entity_id
_entity_poly.type
_entity_poly.pdbx_seq_one_letter_code
_entity_poly.pdbx_strand_id
1 'polypeptide(L)'
;MENLKGYATYHIFNTRQAELVRDIKINENLYFDYREDPSFMNWVDKEGYGASSFQIKPKEEDINGKLLNNFKRANELIIYAPDQDIAQDISNLVRGGRLLEYPSLYENTSYGFIIELDHDYIFYERYKQNSICEHIVFACLVAAKAWKSKSLIYCIEKYKFSLNLDSFSPHSASPIYGQVFSIEDRGYSYHVRAGYAFLSAYSIIEELGLEIRSSSKKPRFLKNNEWNPIVKEDILQRLSKIGISESDTINWLIRGTPSKLYNSIKPRLGINSKWSDGEEVHDQEMYIYDAIHYCSYIRSYFIAHKFDEIIRYINPYDIHNVQLLARRLILGKLGLWGFDNENPKEYIIK
;
A
#
# COMPACT_ATOMS: atom_id res chain seq x y z
N MET A 1 8.01 -27.39 22.39
CA MET A 1 8.25 -26.23 21.51
C MET A 1 8.50 -26.81 20.13
N GLU A 2 7.69 -26.44 19.14
CA GLU A 2 8.01 -26.78 17.74
C GLU A 2 9.40 -26.22 17.41
N ASN A 3 10.18 -26.95 16.60
CA ASN A 3 11.48 -26.45 16.11
C ASN A 3 11.19 -25.31 15.13
N LEU A 4 11.15 -24.08 15.63
CA LEU A 4 11.10 -22.90 14.78
C LEU A 4 12.38 -22.81 13.96
N LYS A 5 12.21 -22.49 12.68
CA LYS A 5 13.30 -22.28 11.74
C LYS A 5 13.36 -20.80 11.37
N GLY A 6 14.57 -20.29 11.20
CA GLY A 6 14.78 -18.92 10.73
C GLY A 6 14.79 -18.87 9.20
N TYR A 7 14.09 -17.88 8.63
CA TYR A 7 14.00 -17.70 7.19
C TYR A 7 14.51 -16.31 6.78
N ALA A 8 15.43 -16.30 5.81
CA ALA A 8 15.96 -15.12 5.14
C ALA A 8 14.89 -14.51 4.22
N THR A 9 14.53 -13.25 4.48
CA THR A 9 13.48 -12.55 3.72
C THR A 9 14.02 -11.63 2.64
N TYR A 10 15.31 -11.32 2.68
CA TYR A 10 15.96 -10.28 1.87
C TYR A 10 15.38 -8.88 2.06
N HIS A 11 14.52 -8.63 3.05
CA HIS A 11 14.12 -7.27 3.39
C HIS A 11 15.24 -6.58 4.14
N ILE A 12 15.95 -5.69 3.45
CA ILE A 12 17.08 -4.95 4.02
C ILE A 12 16.59 -3.65 4.63
N PHE A 13 17.04 -3.35 5.83
CA PHE A 13 16.60 -2.20 6.61
C PHE A 13 17.70 -1.62 7.49
N ASN A 14 17.44 -0.43 8.02
CA ASN A 14 18.41 0.33 8.80
C ASN A 14 18.63 -0.26 10.21
N THR A 15 19.86 -0.21 10.71
CA THR A 15 20.23 -0.72 12.05
C THR A 15 19.48 -0.06 13.20
N ARG A 16 19.01 1.18 13.06
CA ARG A 16 18.25 1.89 14.11
C ARG A 16 16.90 1.26 14.44
N GLN A 17 16.34 0.49 13.52
CA GLN A 17 15.00 -0.11 13.66
C GLN A 17 15.04 -1.55 14.20
N ALA A 18 16.23 -2.09 14.43
CA ALA A 18 16.42 -3.52 14.70
C ALA A 18 15.74 -4.01 15.98
N GLU A 19 15.91 -3.28 17.09
CA GLU A 19 15.26 -3.63 18.35
C GLU A 19 13.74 -3.47 18.26
N LEU A 20 13.25 -2.42 17.60
CA LEU A 20 11.80 -2.23 17.39
C LEU A 20 11.17 -3.36 16.59
N VAL A 21 11.87 -3.86 15.56
CA VAL A 21 11.42 -5.03 14.78
C VAL A 21 11.33 -6.27 15.67
N ARG A 22 12.34 -6.53 16.50
CA ARG A 22 12.36 -7.68 17.43
C ARG A 22 11.27 -7.60 18.51
N ASP A 23 10.92 -6.38 18.91
CA ASP A 23 9.88 -6.11 19.91
C ASP A 23 8.46 -6.37 19.35
N ILE A 24 8.27 -6.38 18.03
CA ILE A 24 6.98 -6.74 17.40
C ILE A 24 6.76 -8.25 17.52
N LYS A 25 5.85 -8.65 18.40
CA LYS A 25 5.44 -10.06 18.55
C LYS A 25 4.20 -10.37 17.71
N ILE A 26 4.25 -11.45 16.92
CA ILE A 26 3.06 -12.00 16.25
C ILE A 26 2.39 -13.05 17.16
N ASN A 27 3.17 -14.03 17.61
CA ASN A 27 2.83 -14.98 18.69
C ASN A 27 4.09 -15.75 19.13
N GLU A 28 3.94 -16.74 20.03
CA GLU A 28 5.05 -17.54 20.56
C GLU A 28 5.79 -18.39 19.51
N ASN A 29 5.10 -18.80 18.44
CA ASN A 29 5.64 -19.64 17.37
C ASN A 29 5.92 -18.84 16.09
N LEU A 30 5.84 -17.52 16.13
CA LEU A 30 6.03 -16.66 14.97
C LEU A 30 6.50 -15.28 15.40
N TYR A 31 7.73 -14.93 15.06
CA TYR A 31 8.30 -13.64 15.43
C TYR A 31 9.34 -13.14 14.43
N PHE A 32 9.60 -11.84 14.51
CA PHE A 32 10.64 -11.18 13.74
C PHE A 32 11.95 -11.15 14.54
N ASP A 33 13.06 -11.30 13.82
CA ASP A 33 14.39 -10.98 14.29
C ASP A 33 15.18 -10.38 13.12
N TYR A 34 16.48 -10.20 13.29
CA TYR A 34 17.33 -9.73 12.21
C TYR A 34 18.73 -10.32 12.28
N ARG A 35 19.43 -10.25 11.16
CA ARG A 35 20.87 -10.46 11.09
C ARG A 35 21.51 -9.32 10.31
N GLU A 36 22.82 -9.13 10.43
CA GLU A 36 23.53 -8.25 9.50
C GLU A 36 23.47 -8.82 8.07
N ASP A 37 23.36 -7.95 7.07
CA ASP A 37 23.36 -8.31 5.66
C ASP A 37 24.58 -9.20 5.33
N PRO A 38 24.37 -10.49 4.99
CA PRO A 38 25.46 -11.42 4.70
C PRO A 38 26.13 -11.14 3.35
N SER A 39 25.50 -10.34 2.47
CA SER A 39 26.00 -10.07 1.13
C SER A 39 27.10 -9.01 1.09
N PHE A 40 27.25 -8.19 2.14
CA PHE A 40 28.11 -7.01 2.16
C PHE A 40 27.77 -5.97 1.06
N MET A 41 26.52 -5.99 0.56
CA MET A 41 26.08 -5.07 -0.49
C MET A 41 25.36 -3.85 0.09
N ASN A 42 24.82 -3.94 1.30
CA ASN A 42 24.05 -2.87 1.92
C ASN A 42 24.69 -2.38 3.21
N TRP A 43 24.91 -1.08 3.26
CA TRP A 43 25.65 -0.41 4.32
C TRP A 43 24.87 0.79 4.83
N VAL A 44 25.03 1.06 6.11
CA VAL A 44 24.55 2.28 6.75
C VAL A 44 25.72 2.99 7.41
N ASP A 45 25.65 4.31 7.54
CA ASP A 45 26.66 5.03 8.32
C ASP A 45 26.63 4.58 9.81
N LYS A 46 27.64 4.99 10.58
CA LYS A 46 27.77 4.56 11.98
C LYS A 46 26.60 4.99 12.86
N GLU A 47 25.95 6.09 12.49
CA GLU A 47 24.83 6.68 13.21
C GLU A 47 23.49 6.09 12.75
N GLY A 48 23.47 5.40 11.62
CA GLY A 48 22.30 4.81 10.97
C GLY A 48 21.40 5.83 10.26
N TYR A 49 21.94 6.89 9.64
CA TYR A 49 21.14 7.87 8.88
C TYR A 49 21.34 7.75 7.37
N GLY A 50 22.57 7.63 6.92
CA GLY A 50 22.92 7.42 5.51
C GLY A 50 22.90 5.94 5.13
N ALA A 51 22.34 5.63 3.96
CA ALA A 51 22.30 4.30 3.36
C ALA A 51 23.13 4.25 2.08
N SER A 52 23.81 3.14 1.83
CA SER A 52 24.52 2.89 0.58
C SER A 52 24.38 1.43 0.16
N SER A 53 23.84 1.21 -1.04
CA SER A 53 23.69 -0.10 -1.64
C SER A 53 24.56 -0.23 -2.88
N PHE A 54 25.32 -1.32 -2.98
CA PHE A 54 26.17 -1.62 -4.11
C PHE A 54 25.47 -2.58 -5.07
N GLN A 55 25.61 -2.36 -6.39
CA GLN A 55 25.07 -3.26 -7.41
C GLN A 55 25.98 -4.49 -7.66
N ILE A 56 27.24 -4.39 -7.24
CA ILE A 56 28.27 -5.42 -7.37
C ILE A 56 28.89 -5.62 -5.99
N LYS A 57 29.12 -6.87 -5.60
CA LYS A 57 29.79 -7.19 -4.33
C LYS A 57 31.13 -6.44 -4.24
N PRO A 58 31.36 -5.64 -3.18
CA PRO A 58 32.64 -4.99 -2.96
C PRO A 58 33.79 -6.01 -2.83
N LYS A 59 35.01 -5.61 -3.21
CA LYS A 59 36.21 -6.44 -3.03
C LYS A 59 36.55 -6.56 -1.54
N GLU A 60 37.15 -7.68 -1.14
CA GLU A 60 37.52 -7.92 0.28
C GLU A 60 38.44 -6.82 0.85
N GLU A 61 39.36 -6.30 0.04
CA GLU A 61 40.23 -5.19 0.41
C GLU A 61 39.45 -3.92 0.76
N ASP A 62 38.41 -3.59 -0.03
CA ASP A 62 37.55 -2.44 0.23
C ASP A 62 36.65 -2.67 1.45
N ILE A 63 36.15 -3.90 1.64
CA ILE A 63 35.36 -4.29 2.81
C ILE A 63 36.17 -4.06 4.09
N ASN A 64 37.36 -4.66 4.17
CA ASN A 64 38.20 -4.63 5.37
C ASN A 64 38.90 -3.27 5.57
N GLY A 65 39.30 -2.60 4.49
CA GLY A 65 40.07 -1.36 4.56
C GLY A 65 39.22 -0.09 4.68
N LYS A 66 38.01 -0.07 4.11
CA LYS A 66 37.20 1.15 4.01
C LYS A 66 35.81 0.99 4.60
N LEU A 67 35.06 -0.04 4.21
CA LEU A 67 33.64 -0.12 4.53
C LEU A 67 33.43 -0.42 6.01
N LEU A 68 34.04 -1.47 6.56
CA LEU A 68 33.93 -1.80 7.99
C LEU A 68 34.47 -0.70 8.92
N ASN A 69 35.41 0.11 8.44
CA ASN A 69 35.98 1.21 9.22
C ASN A 69 35.05 2.43 9.29
N ASN A 70 34.20 2.65 8.29
CA ASN A 70 33.40 3.87 8.14
C ASN A 70 31.88 3.63 8.25
N PHE A 71 31.42 2.40 8.03
CA PHE A 71 30.02 2.03 7.93
C PHE A 71 29.72 0.78 8.76
N LYS A 72 28.44 0.56 9.05
CA LYS A 72 27.90 -0.69 9.56
C LYS A 72 27.18 -1.42 8.43
N ARG A 73 27.10 -2.73 8.50
CA ARG A 73 26.22 -3.48 7.59
C ARG A 73 24.77 -3.14 7.91
N ALA A 74 23.95 -3.03 6.89
CA ALA A 74 22.50 -2.96 7.07
C ALA A 74 22.00 -4.29 7.66
N ASN A 75 20.76 -4.31 8.13
CA ASN A 75 20.15 -5.53 8.65
C ASN A 75 19.24 -6.18 7.61
N GLU A 76 19.19 -7.50 7.63
CA GLU A 76 18.17 -8.30 6.97
C GLU A 76 17.13 -8.76 8.00
N LEU A 77 15.85 -8.60 7.67
CA LEU A 77 14.75 -9.15 8.46
C LEU A 77 14.75 -10.68 8.37
N ILE A 78 14.70 -11.33 9.52
CA ILE A 78 14.51 -12.77 9.66
C ILE A 78 13.13 -13.04 10.23
N ILE A 79 12.44 -14.03 9.66
CA ILE A 79 11.18 -14.54 10.20
C ILE A 79 11.45 -15.91 10.80
N TYR A 80 11.14 -16.10 12.07
CA TYR A 80 11.10 -17.42 12.69
C TYR A 80 9.69 -17.96 12.64
N ALA A 81 9.51 -19.14 12.04
CA ALA A 81 8.20 -19.76 11.86
C ALA A 81 8.29 -21.30 11.92
N PRO A 82 7.16 -22.01 12.05
CA PRO A 82 7.13 -23.48 12.05
C PRO A 82 7.49 -24.08 10.67
N ASP A 83 7.15 -23.38 9.59
CA ASP A 83 7.41 -23.79 8.22
C ASP A 83 7.63 -22.60 7.27
N GLN A 84 8.09 -22.91 6.06
CA GLN A 84 8.46 -21.93 5.04
C GLN A 84 7.22 -21.25 4.44
N ASP A 85 6.07 -21.90 4.35
CA ASP A 85 4.88 -21.29 3.75
C ASP A 85 4.35 -20.17 4.66
N ILE A 86 4.32 -20.41 5.98
CA ILE A 86 3.97 -19.38 6.97
C ILE A 86 4.94 -18.19 6.90
N ALA A 87 6.25 -18.46 6.87
CA ALA A 87 7.23 -17.39 6.78
C ALA A 87 7.14 -16.61 5.45
N GLN A 88 6.79 -17.30 4.35
CA GLN A 88 6.61 -16.69 3.04
C GLN A 88 5.40 -15.75 3.03
N ASP A 89 4.28 -16.17 3.64
CA ASP A 89 3.08 -15.34 3.75
C ASP A 89 3.34 -14.10 4.62
N ILE A 90 4.04 -14.26 5.75
CA ILE A 90 4.44 -13.10 6.58
C ILE A 90 5.36 -12.16 5.80
N SER A 91 6.36 -12.67 5.08
CA SER A 91 7.23 -11.84 4.23
C SER A 91 6.42 -11.10 3.16
N ASN A 92 5.43 -11.75 2.55
CA ASN A 92 4.51 -11.13 1.60
C ASN A 92 3.68 -10.00 2.21
N LEU A 93 3.25 -10.16 3.47
CA LEU A 93 2.55 -9.12 4.23
C LEU A 93 3.47 -7.95 4.61
N VAL A 94 4.72 -8.23 5.02
CA VAL A 94 5.73 -7.18 5.28
C VAL A 94 5.93 -6.35 4.02
N ARG A 95 6.09 -7.00 2.87
CA ARG A 95 6.15 -6.31 1.58
C ARG A 95 4.91 -5.46 1.31
N GLY A 96 3.72 -6.00 1.58
CA GLY A 96 2.47 -5.24 1.46
C GLY A 96 2.44 -4.02 2.38
N GLY A 97 2.97 -4.15 3.60
CA GLY A 97 3.13 -3.05 4.54
C GLY A 97 4.04 -1.93 4.03
N ARG A 98 5.13 -2.26 3.32
CA ARG A 98 5.98 -1.24 2.65
C ARG A 98 5.18 -0.43 1.62
N LEU A 99 4.42 -1.10 0.76
CA LEU A 99 3.60 -0.41 -0.26
C LEU A 99 2.41 0.36 0.34
N LEU A 100 1.90 -0.09 1.48
CA LEU A 100 0.88 0.64 2.24
C LEU A 100 1.46 1.86 2.93
N GLU A 101 2.74 1.87 3.29
CA GLU A 101 3.41 3.05 3.82
C GLU A 101 3.64 4.05 2.67
N TYR A 102 4.39 3.63 1.66
CA TYR A 102 4.66 4.42 0.46
C TYR A 102 4.57 3.55 -0.81
N PRO A 103 3.54 3.72 -1.65
CA PRO A 103 3.39 2.94 -2.89
C PRO A 103 4.43 3.38 -3.93
N SER A 104 5.57 2.69 -3.94
CA SER A 104 6.66 2.88 -4.90
C SER A 104 6.73 1.73 -5.90
N LEU A 105 6.83 2.06 -7.19
CA LEU A 105 7.05 1.09 -8.27
C LEU A 105 8.37 0.33 -8.09
N TYR A 106 9.38 0.95 -7.48
CA TYR A 106 10.67 0.31 -7.21
C TYR A 106 10.61 -0.73 -6.10
N GLU A 107 9.62 -0.62 -5.20
CA GLU A 107 9.42 -1.59 -4.12
C GLU A 107 8.48 -2.74 -4.51
N ASN A 108 7.78 -2.60 -5.65
CA ASN A 108 6.85 -3.58 -6.19
C ASN A 108 7.50 -4.53 -7.23
N THR A 109 8.73 -4.97 -6.98
CA THR A 109 9.44 -5.98 -7.80
C THR A 109 8.82 -7.40 -7.73
N SER A 110 9.30 -8.35 -8.54
CA SER A 110 8.78 -9.73 -8.59
C SER A 110 8.70 -10.44 -7.23
N TYR A 111 7.80 -11.43 -7.10
CA TYR A 111 7.67 -12.28 -5.93
C TYR A 111 9.04 -12.88 -5.53
N GLY A 112 9.49 -12.56 -4.33
CA GLY A 112 10.68 -13.15 -3.72
C GLY A 112 10.28 -14.41 -2.98
N PHE A 113 11.01 -15.50 -3.19
CA PHE A 113 10.93 -16.65 -2.31
C PHE A 113 11.89 -16.46 -1.14
N ILE A 114 11.49 -16.90 0.05
CA ILE A 114 12.34 -16.92 1.24
C ILE A 114 13.14 -18.23 1.32
N ILE A 115 14.20 -18.24 2.12
CA ILE A 115 15.08 -19.42 2.27
C ILE A 115 15.40 -19.65 3.74
N GLU A 116 15.40 -20.91 4.16
CA GLU A 116 15.83 -21.31 5.51
C GLU A 116 17.31 -21.00 5.74
N LEU A 117 17.64 -20.41 6.89
CA LEU A 117 18.98 -19.90 7.22
C LEU A 117 20.09 -20.96 7.24
N ASP A 118 19.74 -22.24 7.44
CA ASP A 118 20.70 -23.36 7.44
C ASP A 118 21.29 -23.64 6.04
N HIS A 119 20.83 -22.94 5.00
CA HIS A 119 21.45 -22.98 3.69
C HIS A 119 22.65 -22.02 3.61
N ASP A 120 23.85 -22.57 3.39
CA ASP A 120 25.11 -21.81 3.24
C ASP A 120 25.18 -20.91 1.99
N TYR A 121 24.10 -20.80 1.20
CA TYR A 121 24.10 -20.10 -0.07
C TYR A 121 23.52 -18.67 0.03
N ILE A 122 24.30 -17.68 -0.41
CA ILE A 122 23.89 -16.28 -0.48
C ILE A 122 23.41 -15.93 -1.89
N PHE A 123 22.12 -15.63 -2.04
CA PHE A 123 21.53 -15.16 -3.29
C PHE A 123 21.80 -13.66 -3.51
N TYR A 124 23.01 -13.31 -3.94
CA TYR A 124 23.43 -11.91 -4.14
C TYR A 124 22.46 -11.07 -4.98
N GLU A 125 21.83 -11.64 -6.00
CA GLU A 125 20.83 -10.94 -6.83
C GLU A 125 19.61 -10.45 -6.02
N ARG A 126 19.28 -11.09 -4.90
CA ARG A 126 18.19 -10.66 -4.01
C ARG A 126 18.58 -9.53 -3.06
N TYR A 127 19.89 -9.39 -2.79
CA TYR A 127 20.47 -8.31 -1.98
C TYR A 127 20.81 -7.07 -2.80
N LYS A 128 20.76 -7.15 -4.14
CA LYS A 128 20.76 -5.99 -5.04
C LYS A 128 19.46 -5.23 -4.88
N GLN A 129 19.35 -4.44 -3.82
CA GLN A 129 18.24 -3.53 -3.63
C GLN A 129 18.68 -2.11 -4.00
N ASN A 130 17.81 -1.40 -4.71
CA ASN A 130 18.01 0.01 -5.02
C ASN A 130 17.75 0.91 -3.80
N SER A 131 17.21 0.38 -2.69
CA SER A 131 17.03 1.13 -1.44
C SER A 131 16.91 0.22 -0.22
N ILE A 132 17.60 0.61 0.86
CA ILE A 132 17.36 0.10 2.23
C ILE A 132 15.97 0.60 2.66
N CYS A 133 15.15 -0.27 3.25
CA CYS A 133 13.82 0.10 3.73
C CYS A 133 13.92 0.89 5.03
N GLU A 134 13.51 2.17 4.99
CA GLU A 134 13.46 3.05 6.15
C GLU A 134 12.19 2.90 6.99
N HIS A 135 11.23 2.06 6.54
CA HIS A 135 9.91 1.92 7.15
C HIS A 135 9.59 0.47 7.53
N ILE A 136 10.63 -0.33 7.85
CA ILE A 136 10.42 -1.77 8.10
C ILE A 136 9.57 -2.04 9.34
N VAL A 137 9.61 -1.14 10.33
CA VAL A 137 8.82 -1.26 11.57
C VAL A 137 7.33 -1.21 11.25
N PHE A 138 6.91 -0.23 10.45
CA PHE A 138 5.53 -0.12 9.98
C PHE A 138 5.11 -1.37 9.20
N ALA A 139 5.97 -1.84 8.29
CA ALA A 139 5.72 -3.03 7.49
C ALA A 139 5.53 -4.30 8.36
N CYS A 140 6.36 -4.47 9.39
CA CYS A 140 6.24 -5.57 10.35
C CYS A 140 4.96 -5.46 11.19
N LEU A 141 4.55 -4.24 11.59
CA LEU A 141 3.29 -4.00 12.29
C LEU A 141 2.06 -4.35 11.44
N VAL A 142 2.08 -4.00 10.15
CA VAL A 142 1.04 -4.40 9.19
C VAL A 142 0.94 -5.93 9.15
N ALA A 143 2.06 -6.63 8.99
CA ALA A 143 2.08 -8.09 8.94
C ALA A 143 1.55 -8.71 10.25
N ALA A 144 2.03 -8.25 11.40
CA ALA A 144 1.61 -8.75 12.71
C ALA A 144 0.10 -8.58 12.96
N LYS A 145 -0.46 -7.42 12.57
CA LYS A 145 -1.90 -7.12 12.74
C LYS A 145 -2.78 -7.82 11.70
N ALA A 146 -2.28 -8.08 10.50
CA ALA A 146 -3.04 -8.70 9.41
C ALA A 146 -3.04 -10.23 9.47
N TRP A 147 -1.98 -10.86 9.99
CA TRP A 147 -1.72 -12.31 9.87
C TRP A 147 -2.89 -13.22 10.25
N LYS A 148 -3.68 -12.85 11.26
CA LYS A 148 -4.82 -13.67 11.73
C LYS A 148 -6.11 -13.44 10.94
N SER A 149 -6.13 -12.51 9.99
CA SER A 149 -7.32 -12.12 9.24
C SER A 149 -7.16 -12.38 7.75
N LYS A 150 -7.77 -13.47 7.27
CA LYS A 150 -7.77 -13.82 5.83
C LYS A 150 -8.28 -12.67 4.95
N SER A 151 -9.32 -11.97 5.41
CA SER A 151 -9.84 -10.78 4.72
C SER A 151 -8.77 -9.69 4.57
N LEU A 152 -8.00 -9.39 5.62
CA LEU A 152 -6.90 -8.41 5.54
C LEU A 152 -5.74 -8.89 4.67
N ILE A 153 -5.38 -10.17 4.75
CA ILE A 153 -4.35 -10.76 3.89
C ILE A 153 -4.74 -10.56 2.42
N TYR A 154 -5.96 -10.96 2.04
CA TYR A 154 -6.44 -10.76 0.67
C TYR A 154 -6.54 -9.29 0.27
N CYS A 155 -6.94 -8.40 1.18
CA CYS A 155 -6.95 -6.96 0.91
C CYS A 155 -5.55 -6.44 0.55
N ILE A 156 -4.53 -6.85 1.31
CA ILE A 156 -3.13 -6.44 1.09
C ILE A 156 -2.60 -7.01 -0.23
N GLU A 157 -2.88 -8.28 -0.54
CA GLU A 157 -2.47 -8.88 -1.82
C GLU A 157 -3.19 -8.26 -3.02
N LYS A 158 -4.49 -7.99 -2.92
CA LYS A 158 -5.26 -7.25 -3.94
C LYS A 158 -4.71 -5.85 -4.16
N TYR A 159 -4.27 -5.18 -3.10
CA TYR A 159 -3.66 -3.85 -3.18
C TYR A 159 -2.31 -3.90 -3.91
N LYS A 160 -1.43 -4.82 -3.54
CA LYS A 160 -0.14 -5.06 -4.24
C LYS A 160 -0.37 -5.36 -5.72
N PHE A 161 -1.34 -6.22 -6.02
CA PHE A 161 -1.69 -6.59 -7.40
C PHE A 161 -2.22 -5.40 -8.20
N SER A 162 -3.11 -4.60 -7.61
CA SER A 162 -3.58 -3.35 -8.21
C SER A 162 -2.42 -2.41 -8.58
N LEU A 163 -1.49 -2.17 -7.65
CA LEU A 163 -0.33 -1.31 -7.89
C LEU A 163 0.59 -1.85 -9.00
N ASN A 164 0.71 -3.18 -9.14
CA ASN A 164 1.50 -3.82 -10.19
C ASN A 164 0.90 -3.60 -11.58
N LEU A 165 -0.42 -3.51 -11.68
CA LEU A 165 -1.12 -3.33 -12.93
C LEU A 165 -1.01 -1.89 -13.43
N ASP A 166 -1.29 -0.91 -12.58
CA ASP A 166 -1.18 0.51 -12.90
C ASP A 166 -1.07 1.31 -11.60
N SER A 167 -0.07 2.18 -11.47
CA SER A 167 0.06 3.10 -10.34
C SER A 167 1.03 4.24 -10.65
N PHE A 168 0.89 5.32 -9.90
CA PHE A 168 1.92 6.35 -9.78
C PHE A 168 2.13 6.73 -8.32
N SER A 169 3.30 7.28 -8.02
CA SER A 169 3.72 7.54 -6.64
C SER A 169 2.91 8.69 -6.00
N PRO A 170 2.81 8.75 -4.66
CA PRO A 170 2.23 9.91 -3.97
C PRO A 170 2.94 11.23 -4.32
N HIS A 171 4.23 11.16 -4.69
CA HIS A 171 4.96 12.31 -5.17
C HIS A 171 4.42 12.82 -6.53
N SER A 172 4.14 11.92 -7.47
CA SER A 172 3.49 12.28 -8.73
C SER A 172 2.04 12.80 -8.52
N ALA A 173 1.39 12.40 -7.42
CA ALA A 173 0.11 12.93 -6.98
C ALA A 173 0.21 14.34 -6.34
N SER A 174 1.41 14.84 -6.05
CA SER A 174 1.57 16.12 -5.36
C SER A 174 0.98 17.26 -6.20
N PRO A 175 0.22 18.20 -5.61
CA PRO A 175 -0.23 19.40 -6.31
C PRO A 175 0.91 20.39 -6.60
N ILE A 176 2.05 20.28 -5.90
CA ILE A 176 3.20 21.19 -6.03
C ILE A 176 4.31 20.55 -6.89
N TYR A 177 4.54 19.26 -6.70
CA TYR A 177 5.69 18.54 -7.28
C TYR A 177 5.28 17.50 -8.33
N GLY A 178 3.98 17.22 -8.45
CA GLY A 178 3.46 16.19 -9.33
C GLY A 178 3.45 16.62 -10.78
N GLN A 179 3.62 15.65 -11.67
CA GLN A 179 3.44 15.87 -13.11
C GLN A 179 1.95 15.80 -13.44
N VAL A 180 1.45 16.75 -14.24
CA VAL A 180 0.11 16.62 -14.83
C VAL A 180 0.19 15.54 -15.91
N PHE A 181 -0.40 14.37 -15.62
CA PHE A 181 -0.54 13.28 -16.58
C PHE A 181 -1.54 13.64 -17.67
N SER A 182 -1.20 13.34 -18.93
CA SER A 182 -2.15 13.43 -20.04
C SER A 182 -3.35 12.51 -19.78
N ILE A 183 -4.55 13.06 -19.93
CA ILE A 183 -5.84 12.38 -19.79
C ILE A 183 -6.39 11.85 -21.12
N GLU A 184 -5.60 11.91 -22.18
CA GLU A 184 -5.96 11.40 -23.52
C GLU A 184 -6.06 9.87 -23.54
N ASP A 185 -6.68 9.34 -24.59
CA ASP A 185 -6.77 7.89 -24.84
C ASP A 185 -5.36 7.29 -24.97
N ARG A 186 -5.03 6.34 -24.08
CA ARG A 186 -3.73 5.68 -24.00
C ARG A 186 -3.71 4.28 -24.64
N GLY A 187 -4.75 3.95 -25.40
CA GLY A 187 -4.87 2.72 -26.16
C GLY A 187 -5.28 1.49 -25.33
N TYR A 188 -5.57 0.40 -26.04
CA TYR A 188 -6.20 -0.79 -25.46
C TYR A 188 -5.38 -1.48 -24.36
N SER A 189 -4.05 -1.49 -24.46
CA SER A 189 -3.18 -2.08 -23.41
C SER A 189 -3.35 -1.35 -22.08
N TYR A 190 -3.41 -0.02 -22.12
CA TYR A 190 -3.68 0.79 -20.93
C TYR A 190 -5.10 0.54 -20.40
N HIS A 191 -6.11 0.54 -21.26
CA HIS A 191 -7.50 0.30 -20.86
C HIS A 191 -7.66 -1.00 -20.06
N VAL A 192 -7.01 -2.07 -20.52
CA VAL A 192 -7.04 -3.37 -19.82
C VAL A 192 -6.33 -3.28 -18.47
N ARG A 193 -5.11 -2.75 -18.43
CA ARG A 193 -4.34 -2.63 -17.18
C ARG A 193 -5.04 -1.75 -16.15
N ALA A 194 -5.50 -0.57 -16.56
CA ALA A 194 -6.22 0.38 -15.71
C ALA A 194 -7.55 -0.20 -15.21
N GLY A 195 -8.34 -0.83 -16.08
CA GLY A 195 -9.59 -1.48 -15.69
C GLY A 195 -9.38 -2.57 -14.63
N TYR A 196 -8.40 -3.46 -14.81
CA TYR A 196 -8.09 -4.51 -13.82
C TYR A 196 -7.44 -3.97 -12.55
N ALA A 197 -6.61 -2.92 -12.63
CA ALA A 197 -6.07 -2.23 -11.45
C ALA A 197 -7.22 -1.67 -10.60
N PHE A 198 -8.16 -0.98 -11.24
CA PHE A 198 -9.35 -0.45 -10.58
C PHE A 198 -10.18 -1.55 -9.93
N LEU A 199 -10.51 -2.63 -10.67
CA LEU A 199 -11.29 -3.75 -10.12
C LEU A 199 -10.61 -4.38 -8.92
N SER A 200 -9.29 -4.55 -8.98
CA SER A 200 -8.50 -5.13 -7.89
C SER A 200 -8.57 -4.25 -6.64
N ALA A 201 -8.38 -2.93 -6.80
CA ALA A 201 -8.51 -1.99 -5.69
C ALA A 201 -9.96 -1.90 -5.16
N TYR A 202 -10.97 -1.89 -6.04
CA TYR A 202 -12.37 -1.87 -5.64
C TYR A 202 -12.77 -3.12 -4.85
N SER A 203 -12.26 -4.29 -5.25
CA SER A 203 -12.57 -5.55 -4.57
C SER A 203 -12.11 -5.59 -3.11
N ILE A 204 -11.24 -4.66 -2.68
CA ILE A 204 -10.87 -4.46 -1.27
C ILE A 204 -12.03 -3.83 -0.50
N ILE A 205 -12.75 -2.88 -1.12
CA ILE A 205 -13.95 -2.27 -0.54
C ILE A 205 -15.00 -3.36 -0.28
N GLU A 206 -15.20 -4.26 -1.24
CA GLU A 206 -16.12 -5.40 -1.10
C GLU A 206 -15.63 -6.43 -0.07
N GLU A 207 -14.32 -6.75 -0.06
CA GLU A 207 -13.71 -7.70 0.90
C GLU A 207 -13.83 -7.21 2.35
N LEU A 208 -13.74 -5.90 2.57
CA LEU A 208 -13.97 -5.26 3.88
C LEU A 208 -15.46 -5.09 4.20
N GLY A 209 -16.35 -5.45 3.28
CA GLY A 209 -17.79 -5.30 3.43
C GLY A 209 -18.22 -3.84 3.53
N LEU A 210 -17.63 -2.95 2.73
CA LEU A 210 -17.85 -1.49 2.71
C LEU A 210 -18.57 -1.00 1.44
N GLU A 211 -19.05 -1.91 0.60
CA GLU A 211 -19.87 -1.57 -0.56
C GLU A 211 -21.16 -0.84 -0.16
N ILE A 212 -21.65 0.07 -1.01
CA ILE A 212 -22.92 0.76 -0.76
C ILE A 212 -24.08 -0.18 -1.04
N ARG A 213 -24.74 -0.63 0.04
CA ARG A 213 -25.91 -1.53 0.01
C ARG A 213 -27.18 -0.73 -0.23
N SER A 214 -27.57 -0.65 -1.50
CA SER A 214 -28.76 0.04 -1.96
C SER A 214 -29.61 -0.84 -2.87
N SER A 215 -30.91 -0.55 -2.95
CA SER A 215 -31.84 -1.23 -3.85
C SER A 215 -32.84 -0.23 -4.44
N SER A 216 -33.70 -0.65 -5.36
CA SER A 216 -34.81 0.18 -5.85
C SER A 216 -35.75 0.63 -4.72
N LYS A 217 -35.94 -0.20 -3.69
CA LYS A 217 -36.75 0.11 -2.51
C LYS A 217 -36.02 0.97 -1.47
N LYS A 218 -34.68 0.91 -1.47
CA LYS A 218 -33.80 1.66 -0.56
C LYS A 218 -32.70 2.34 -1.41
N PRO A 219 -33.04 3.38 -2.19
CA PRO A 219 -32.10 4.00 -3.12
C PRO A 219 -30.97 4.71 -2.38
N ARG A 220 -29.81 4.88 -3.04
CA ARG A 220 -28.65 5.60 -2.46
C ARG A 220 -28.97 7.05 -2.13
N PHE A 221 -29.65 7.71 -3.05
CA PHE A 221 -30.04 9.11 -2.93
C PHE A 221 -31.56 9.25 -3.01
N LEU A 222 -32.06 10.27 -2.31
CA LEU A 222 -33.43 10.74 -2.40
C LEU A 222 -33.62 11.58 -3.67
N LYS A 223 -34.87 11.94 -4.00
CA LYS A 223 -35.19 12.72 -5.21
C LYS A 223 -34.53 14.11 -5.24
N ASN A 224 -34.18 14.66 -4.09
CA ASN A 224 -33.47 15.94 -3.93
C ASN A 224 -31.93 15.78 -4.00
N ASN A 225 -31.41 14.62 -4.42
CA ASN A 225 -29.98 14.31 -4.48
C ASN A 225 -29.26 14.19 -3.12
N GLU A 226 -29.98 14.27 -2.00
CA GLU A 226 -29.39 13.99 -0.70
C GLU A 226 -29.25 12.49 -0.47
N TRP A 227 -28.27 12.09 0.33
CA TRP A 227 -28.14 10.70 0.76
C TRP A 227 -29.42 10.21 1.43
N ASN A 228 -29.84 9.00 1.10
CA ASN A 228 -30.86 8.31 1.88
C ASN A 228 -30.29 8.04 3.29
N PRO A 229 -30.88 8.58 4.37
CA PRO A 229 -30.34 8.45 5.72
C PRO A 229 -30.12 7.01 6.15
N ILE A 230 -31.00 6.08 5.75
CA ILE A 230 -30.89 4.68 6.13
C ILE A 230 -29.73 3.98 5.39
N VAL A 231 -29.36 4.44 4.19
CA VAL A 231 -28.19 3.93 3.46
C VAL A 231 -26.91 4.55 4.02
N LYS A 232 -26.93 5.87 4.28
CA LYS A 232 -25.79 6.61 4.85
C LYS A 232 -25.40 6.07 6.23
N GLU A 233 -26.38 5.90 7.12
CA GLU A 233 -26.14 5.38 8.46
C GLU A 233 -25.54 3.97 8.42
N ASP A 234 -26.03 3.10 7.52
CA ASP A 234 -25.48 1.75 7.36
C ASP A 234 -24.00 1.74 6.94
N ILE A 235 -23.59 2.62 6.01
CA ILE A 235 -22.18 2.70 5.63
C ILE A 235 -21.33 3.35 6.72
N LEU A 236 -21.83 4.39 7.39
CA LEU A 236 -21.12 5.05 8.51
C LEU A 236 -20.86 4.07 9.67
N GLN A 237 -21.84 3.25 10.04
CA GLN A 237 -21.66 2.22 11.07
C GLN A 237 -20.63 1.14 10.69
N ARG A 238 -20.49 0.83 9.40
CA ARG A 238 -19.48 -0.13 8.93
C ARG A 238 -18.09 0.51 8.86
N LEU A 239 -18.01 1.78 8.45
CA LEU A 239 -16.78 2.57 8.45
C LEU A 239 -16.23 2.77 9.87
N SER A 240 -17.08 3.08 10.85
CA SER A 240 -16.64 3.27 12.24
C SER A 240 -16.02 2.00 12.85
N LYS A 241 -16.55 0.81 12.50
CA LYS A 241 -15.98 -0.49 12.89
C LYS A 241 -14.57 -0.78 12.33
N ILE A 242 -14.12 0.03 11.38
CA ILE A 242 -12.78 -0.04 10.80
C ILE A 242 -11.97 1.23 11.08
N GLY A 243 -12.34 2.02 12.09
CA GLY A 243 -11.57 3.20 12.51
C GLY A 243 -11.66 4.37 11.53
N ILE A 244 -12.80 4.54 10.87
CA ILE A 244 -13.08 5.69 9.98
C ILE A 244 -14.25 6.49 10.53
N SER A 245 -14.00 7.78 10.77
CA SER A 245 -15.02 8.72 11.25
C SER A 245 -15.95 9.17 10.12
N GLU A 246 -17.15 9.65 10.46
CA GLU A 246 -18.03 10.31 9.50
C GLU A 246 -17.43 11.59 8.90
N SER A 247 -16.53 12.23 9.65
CA SER A 247 -15.84 13.45 9.26
C SER A 247 -14.58 13.20 8.43
N ASP A 248 -14.17 11.94 8.27
CA ASP A 248 -12.95 11.63 7.55
C ASP A 248 -13.12 11.92 6.06
N THR A 249 -12.11 12.59 5.52
CA THR A 249 -12.05 12.97 4.11
C THR A 249 -10.83 12.37 3.43
N ILE A 250 -10.85 12.38 2.11
CA ILE A 250 -9.74 12.03 1.23
C ILE A 250 -9.64 13.08 0.13
N ASN A 251 -8.40 13.42 -0.27
CA ASN A 251 -8.18 14.21 -1.46
C ASN A 251 -8.44 13.34 -2.70
N TRP A 252 -9.41 13.76 -3.50
CA TRP A 252 -9.85 13.09 -4.70
C TRP A 252 -9.35 13.87 -5.91
N LEU A 253 -8.39 13.28 -6.63
CA LEU A 253 -7.71 13.96 -7.72
C LEU A 253 -8.59 14.04 -8.96
N ILE A 254 -8.73 15.24 -9.51
CA ILE A 254 -9.41 15.49 -10.79
C ILE A 254 -8.58 16.53 -11.52
N ARG A 255 -7.72 16.10 -12.43
CA ARG A 255 -6.78 16.99 -13.12
C ARG A 255 -6.96 16.93 -14.63
N GLY A 256 -6.73 18.07 -15.28
CA GLY A 256 -7.10 18.32 -16.66
C GLY A 256 -8.61 18.47 -16.83
N THR A 257 -9.05 18.57 -18.10
CA THR A 257 -10.46 18.72 -18.43
C THR A 257 -11.28 17.52 -17.92
N PRO A 258 -12.31 17.74 -17.07
CA PRO A 258 -13.11 16.65 -16.52
C PRO A 258 -13.72 15.78 -17.62
N SER A 259 -13.39 14.49 -17.58
CA SER A 259 -13.82 13.54 -18.61
C SER A 259 -15.33 13.30 -18.57
N LYS A 260 -15.87 12.66 -19.62
CA LYS A 260 -17.30 12.26 -19.64
C LYS A 260 -17.68 11.39 -18.44
N LEU A 261 -16.72 10.63 -17.89
CA LEU A 261 -16.90 9.85 -16.67
C LEU A 261 -17.33 10.75 -15.51
N TYR A 262 -16.54 11.77 -15.16
CA TYR A 262 -16.86 12.66 -14.05
C TYR A 262 -18.16 13.44 -14.25
N ASN A 263 -18.46 13.82 -15.49
CA ASN A 263 -19.72 14.49 -15.81
C ASN A 263 -20.96 13.60 -15.64
N SER A 264 -20.79 12.28 -15.78
CA SER A 264 -21.88 11.29 -15.66
C SER A 264 -22.23 10.93 -14.21
N ILE A 265 -21.30 11.07 -13.27
CA ILE A 265 -21.56 10.74 -11.86
C ILE A 265 -22.58 11.74 -11.28
N LYS A 266 -23.69 11.21 -10.77
CA LYS A 266 -24.76 11.98 -10.13
C LYS A 266 -25.17 11.33 -8.81
N PRO A 267 -25.37 12.12 -7.74
CA PRO A 267 -25.08 13.55 -7.65
C PRO A 267 -23.57 13.85 -7.65
N ARG A 268 -23.21 15.11 -7.92
CA ARG A 268 -21.83 15.57 -7.71
C ARG A 268 -21.63 15.76 -6.21
N LEU A 269 -20.63 15.07 -5.67
CA LEU A 269 -20.28 15.07 -4.25
C LEU A 269 -18.90 15.70 -4.07
N GLY A 270 -18.53 15.93 -2.80
CA GLY A 270 -17.27 16.58 -2.45
C GLY A 270 -17.32 18.11 -2.50
N ILE A 271 -16.31 18.72 -1.89
CA ILE A 271 -16.08 20.16 -1.86
C ILE A 271 -14.78 20.43 -2.62
N ASN A 272 -14.64 21.57 -3.28
CA ASN A 272 -13.37 21.92 -3.93
C ASN A 272 -12.24 21.91 -2.91
N SER A 273 -11.15 21.21 -3.22
CA SER A 273 -9.98 21.22 -2.36
C SER A 273 -9.29 22.59 -2.43
N LYS A 274 -8.46 22.89 -1.42
CA LYS A 274 -7.60 24.09 -1.43
C LYS A 274 -6.59 24.16 -2.58
N TRP A 275 -6.40 23.04 -3.28
CA TRP A 275 -5.50 22.92 -4.42
C TRP A 275 -6.22 23.05 -5.76
N SER A 276 -7.55 23.15 -5.75
CA SER A 276 -8.32 23.37 -6.97
C SER A 276 -8.16 24.82 -7.43
N ASP A 277 -7.73 24.98 -8.68
CA ASP A 277 -7.74 26.27 -9.39
C ASP A 277 -9.02 26.49 -10.21
N GLY A 278 -9.78 25.41 -10.46
CA GLY A 278 -11.02 25.45 -11.23
C GLY A 278 -10.82 25.44 -12.74
N GLU A 279 -9.58 25.33 -13.22
CA GLU A 279 -9.21 25.34 -14.64
C GLU A 279 -8.50 24.04 -15.06
N GLU A 280 -7.35 23.74 -14.43
CA GLU A 280 -6.55 22.53 -14.72
C GLU A 280 -6.57 21.55 -13.55
N VAL A 281 -6.79 22.04 -12.33
CA VAL A 281 -6.89 21.25 -11.11
C VAL A 281 -8.28 21.44 -10.51
N HIS A 282 -9.06 20.36 -10.56
CA HIS A 282 -10.41 20.26 -10.01
C HIS A 282 -10.46 19.31 -8.80
N ASP A 283 -9.32 19.08 -8.15
CA ASP A 283 -9.18 18.19 -6.99
C ASP A 283 -10.23 18.52 -5.92
N GLN A 284 -10.88 17.50 -5.38
CA GLN A 284 -11.96 17.62 -4.39
C GLN A 284 -11.54 17.05 -3.04
N GLU A 285 -12.08 17.60 -1.96
CA GLU A 285 -12.12 16.94 -0.67
C GLU A 285 -13.44 16.16 -0.55
N MET A 286 -13.35 14.85 -0.42
CA MET A 286 -14.52 13.96 -0.38
C MET A 286 -14.59 13.22 0.95
N TYR A 287 -15.79 13.12 1.53
CA TYR A 287 -16.01 12.17 2.61
C TYR A 287 -15.75 10.74 2.12
N ILE A 288 -15.23 9.88 3.00
CA ILE A 288 -14.89 8.49 2.62
C ILE A 288 -16.09 7.74 2.03
N TYR A 289 -17.30 7.93 2.58
CA TYR A 289 -18.50 7.29 2.05
C TYR A 289 -18.91 7.81 0.65
N ASP A 290 -18.60 9.06 0.32
CA ASP A 290 -18.82 9.63 -1.01
C ASP A 290 -17.80 9.08 -2.02
N ALA A 291 -16.54 8.95 -1.61
CA ALA A 291 -15.50 8.32 -2.43
C ALA A 291 -15.84 6.86 -2.77
N ILE A 292 -16.36 6.10 -1.80
CA ILE A 292 -16.87 4.73 -2.04
C ILE A 292 -18.02 4.74 -3.07
N HIS A 293 -18.92 5.73 -3.00
CA HIS A 293 -19.98 5.88 -4.00
C HIS A 293 -19.41 6.09 -5.40
N TYR A 294 -18.45 7.01 -5.56
CA TYR A 294 -17.78 7.27 -6.83
C TYR A 294 -17.13 6.01 -7.37
N CYS A 295 -16.37 5.29 -6.55
CA CYS A 295 -15.75 4.04 -6.97
C CYS A 295 -16.79 3.00 -7.42
N SER A 296 -17.91 2.89 -6.70
CA SER A 296 -18.99 1.97 -7.03
C SER A 296 -19.69 2.31 -8.35
N TYR A 297 -19.84 3.62 -8.63
CA TYR A 297 -20.40 4.11 -9.89
C TYR A 297 -19.45 3.77 -11.05
N ILE A 298 -18.18 4.14 -10.93
CA ILE A 298 -17.15 3.88 -11.95
C ILE A 298 -17.06 2.38 -12.25
N ARG A 299 -16.98 1.54 -11.21
CA ARG A 299 -16.98 0.09 -11.38
C ARG A 299 -18.19 -0.36 -12.20
N SER A 300 -19.39 0.04 -11.80
CA SER A 300 -20.64 -0.50 -12.38
C SER A 300 -20.90 -0.02 -13.81
N TYR A 301 -20.51 1.21 -14.14
CA TYR A 301 -20.84 1.81 -15.44
C TYR A 301 -19.68 1.85 -16.43
N PHE A 302 -18.42 1.75 -15.98
CA PHE A 302 -17.26 1.87 -16.86
C PHE A 302 -16.41 0.60 -16.93
N ILE A 303 -16.47 -0.30 -15.94
CA ILE A 303 -15.45 -1.35 -15.77
C ILE A 303 -16.02 -2.77 -15.60
N ALA A 304 -17.20 -2.95 -15.00
CA ALA A 304 -17.72 -4.27 -14.60
C ALA A 304 -18.15 -5.18 -15.76
N HIS A 305 -18.25 -4.64 -16.97
CA HIS A 305 -18.71 -5.38 -18.16
C HIS A 305 -17.61 -5.42 -19.23
N LYS A 306 -17.95 -5.92 -20.41
CA LYS A 306 -17.06 -5.86 -21.57
C LYS A 306 -16.56 -4.44 -21.77
N PHE A 307 -15.24 -4.26 -21.88
CA PHE A 307 -14.67 -2.97 -22.24
C PHE A 307 -15.18 -2.55 -23.62
N ASP A 308 -15.85 -1.40 -23.65
CA ASP A 308 -16.31 -0.74 -24.85
C ASP A 308 -15.62 0.62 -24.98
N GLU A 309 -16.19 1.52 -25.78
CA GLU A 309 -15.65 2.85 -25.99
C GLU A 309 -15.58 3.73 -24.74
N ILE A 310 -16.31 3.45 -23.66
CA ILE A 310 -16.35 4.33 -22.48
C ILE A 310 -15.12 4.15 -21.58
N ILE A 311 -14.42 3.02 -21.68
CA ILE A 311 -13.21 2.74 -20.87
C ILE A 311 -12.11 3.76 -21.14
N ARG A 312 -12.10 4.38 -22.32
CA ARG A 312 -11.13 5.43 -22.71
C ARG A 312 -11.21 6.68 -21.84
N TYR A 313 -12.27 6.83 -21.06
CA TYR A 313 -12.44 7.94 -20.12
C TYR A 313 -11.81 7.68 -18.75
N ILE A 314 -11.38 6.45 -18.48
CA ILE A 314 -10.58 6.10 -17.30
C ILE A 314 -9.16 6.62 -17.52
N ASN A 315 -8.67 7.37 -16.55
CA ASN A 315 -7.33 7.95 -16.57
C ASN A 315 -6.55 7.54 -15.31
N PRO A 316 -5.24 7.85 -15.21
CA PRO A 316 -4.43 7.41 -14.08
C PRO A 316 -4.94 7.92 -12.73
N TYR A 317 -5.54 9.11 -12.67
CA TYR A 317 -6.06 9.67 -11.43
C TYR A 317 -7.22 8.84 -10.87
N ASP A 318 -8.08 8.27 -11.74
CA ASP A 318 -9.17 7.39 -11.32
C ASP A 318 -8.63 6.13 -10.60
N ILE A 319 -7.53 5.58 -11.13
CA ILE A 319 -6.85 4.42 -10.56
C ILE A 319 -6.19 4.80 -9.23
N HIS A 320 -5.48 5.91 -9.20
CA HIS A 320 -4.85 6.40 -7.98
C HIS A 320 -5.87 6.67 -6.88
N ASN A 321 -7.00 7.29 -7.21
CA ASN A 321 -8.04 7.63 -6.24
C ASN A 321 -8.63 6.37 -5.57
N VAL A 322 -8.95 5.32 -6.35
CA VAL A 322 -9.44 4.06 -5.76
C VAL A 322 -8.36 3.33 -4.96
N GLN A 323 -7.09 3.40 -5.38
CA GLN A 323 -5.96 2.83 -4.65
C GLN A 323 -5.71 3.57 -3.32
N LEU A 324 -5.75 4.90 -3.33
CA LEU A 324 -5.60 5.73 -2.14
C LEU A 324 -6.75 5.49 -1.15
N LEU A 325 -7.98 5.37 -1.65
CA LEU A 325 -9.13 4.98 -0.85
C LEU A 325 -8.90 3.59 -0.24
N ALA A 326 -8.55 2.58 -1.04
CA ALA A 326 -8.29 1.22 -0.54
C ALA A 326 -7.19 1.21 0.54
N ARG A 327 -6.09 1.96 0.33
CA ARG A 327 -5.02 2.15 1.32
C ARG A 327 -5.58 2.75 2.62
N ARG A 328 -6.37 3.83 2.55
CA ARG A 328 -7.00 4.46 3.73
C ARG A 328 -7.88 3.48 4.49
N LEU A 329 -8.66 2.64 3.79
CA LEU A 329 -9.55 1.65 4.40
C LEU A 329 -8.77 0.53 5.09
N ILE A 330 -7.74 -0.02 4.45
CA ILE A 330 -6.87 -1.05 5.03
C ILE A 330 -6.16 -0.52 6.29
N LEU A 331 -5.56 0.66 6.20
CA LEU A 331 -4.84 1.27 7.32
C LEU A 331 -5.78 1.66 8.48
N GLY A 332 -7.00 2.10 8.17
CA GLY A 332 -8.04 2.27 9.19
C GLY A 332 -8.31 0.97 9.93
N LYS A 333 -8.55 -0.13 9.20
CA LYS A 333 -8.85 -1.44 9.79
C LYS A 333 -7.71 -1.96 10.66
N LEU A 334 -6.46 -1.69 10.29
CA LEU A 334 -5.26 -2.06 11.06
C LEU A 334 -5.01 -1.14 12.26
N GLY A 335 -5.65 0.04 12.33
CA GLY A 335 -5.33 1.08 13.31
C GLY A 335 -3.92 1.65 13.10
N LEU A 336 -3.50 1.76 11.84
CA LEU A 336 -2.18 2.27 11.44
C LEU A 336 -2.30 3.52 10.55
N TRP A 337 -3.51 4.06 10.38
CA TRP A 337 -3.68 5.36 9.74
C TRP A 337 -3.15 6.48 10.66
N GLY A 338 -2.31 7.35 10.12
CA GLY A 338 -1.64 8.38 10.93
C GLY A 338 -0.51 7.86 11.81
N PHE A 339 0.09 6.71 11.46
CA PHE A 339 1.25 6.16 12.15
C PHE A 339 2.34 7.21 12.36
N ASP A 340 2.80 7.33 13.61
CA ASP A 340 3.86 8.25 13.99
C ASP A 340 5.23 7.54 13.89
N ASN A 341 5.98 7.92 12.86
CA ASN A 341 7.34 7.43 12.63
C ASN A 341 8.33 7.86 13.72
N GLU A 342 8.04 8.93 14.47
CA GLU A 342 8.89 9.40 15.57
C GLU A 342 8.67 8.59 16.85
N ASN A 343 7.45 8.10 17.07
CA ASN A 343 7.05 7.32 18.25
C ASN A 343 6.47 5.93 17.89
N PRO A 344 7.20 5.09 17.14
CA PRO A 344 6.68 3.80 16.66
C PRO A 344 6.34 2.81 17.80
N LYS A 345 6.92 3.00 18.98
CA LYS A 345 6.69 2.16 20.17
C LYS A 345 5.24 2.16 20.65
N GLU A 346 4.48 3.22 20.38
CA GLU A 346 3.06 3.30 20.78
C GLU A 346 2.18 2.29 20.05
N TYR A 347 2.63 1.80 18.89
CA TYR A 347 1.90 0.87 18.05
C TYR A 347 2.32 -0.59 18.25
N ILE A 348 3.42 -0.82 18.98
CA ILE A 348 3.89 -2.15 19.35
C ILE A 348 3.09 -2.58 20.57
N ILE A 349 2.13 -3.47 20.36
CA ILE A 349 1.32 -4.05 21.43
C ILE A 349 2.25 -4.91 22.29
N LYS A 350 2.34 -4.58 23.59
CA LYS A 350 3.13 -5.34 24.57
C LYS A 350 2.48 -6.68 24.93
#